data_AF-A0A4Q9LQU1-F1
#
_entry.id   AF-A0A4Q9LQU1-F1
#
_cell.length_a   1.000
_cell.length_b   1.000
_cell.length_c   1.000
_cell.angle_alpha   90.00
_cell.angle_beta   90.00
_cell.angle_gamma   90.00
#
_symmetry.space_group_name_H-M   'P 1'
#
loop_
_entity.id
_entity.type
_entity.pdbx_description
1 polymer ?
#
loop_
_entity_poly.entity_id
_entity_poly.type
_entity_poly.pdbx_seq_one_letter_code
_entity_poly.pdbx_strand_id
1 'polypeptide(L)'
;MDTSSLRSVFLDTLSPDNTKRTTASDRLLSLQKNHAFILHLPTSFMQDTDQSVKRIAALYFKNSISHEFASFSPEEQDQLLNAVFINISDPSL
;
A
#
# COMPACT_ATOMS: atom_id res chain seq x y z
N MET A 1 10.37 -10.79 0.82
CA MET A 1 9.54 -10.15 -0.23
C MET A 1 10.47 -9.15 -0.91
N ASP A 2 10.78 -9.30 -2.21
CA ASP A 2 11.70 -8.38 -2.88
C ASP A 2 11.07 -7.00 -3.03
N THR A 3 11.45 -6.09 -2.14
CA THR A 3 10.89 -4.73 -2.03
C THR A 3 11.13 -3.90 -3.29
N SER A 4 12.26 -4.12 -3.97
CA SER A 4 12.60 -3.47 -5.23
C SER A 4 11.62 -3.81 -6.37
N SER A 5 11.08 -5.04 -6.38
CA SER A 5 10.09 -5.48 -7.38
C SER A 5 8.69 -4.91 -7.13
N LEU A 6 8.36 -4.55 -5.90
CA LEU A 6 7.05 -3.97 -5.56
C LEU A 6 7.02 -2.46 -5.76
N ARG A 7 8.16 -1.80 -5.52
CA ARG A 7 8.33 -0.38 -5.85
C ARG A 7 8.07 -0.11 -7.33
N SER A 8 8.62 -0.94 -8.22
CA SER A 8 8.34 -0.82 -9.66
C SER A 8 6.89 -1.08 -10.00
N VAL A 9 6.22 -2.03 -9.32
CA VAL A 9 4.78 -2.29 -9.52
C VAL A 9 3.94 -1.06 -9.19
N PHE A 10 4.25 -0.33 -8.11
CA PHE A 10 3.56 0.93 -7.82
C PHE A 10 3.75 1.96 -8.93
N LEU A 11 4.98 2.14 -9.42
CA LEU A 11 5.26 3.09 -10.51
C LEU A 11 4.60 2.67 -11.84
N ASP A 12 4.55 1.38 -12.14
CA ASP A 12 3.95 0.84 -13.35
C ASP A 12 2.43 1.10 -13.43
N THR A 13 1.76 1.36 -12.29
CA THR A 13 0.36 1.82 -12.29
C THR A 13 0.16 3.20 -12.94
N LEU A 14 1.21 4.01 -13.01
CA LEU A 14 1.23 5.30 -13.71
C LEU A 14 1.79 5.21 -15.12
N SER A 15 2.17 4.02 -15.58
CA SER A 15 2.77 3.84 -16.91
C SER A 15 1.81 4.29 -18.01
N PRO A 16 2.31 4.98 -19.06
CA PRO A 16 1.51 5.27 -20.25
C PRO A 16 1.19 4.01 -21.06
N ASP A 17 1.96 2.93 -20.85
CA ASP A 17 1.69 1.61 -21.43
C ASP A 17 0.54 0.93 -20.68
N ASN A 18 -0.57 0.75 -21.39
CA ASN A 18 -1.78 0.16 -20.83
C ASN A 18 -1.56 -1.27 -20.32
N THR A 19 -0.76 -2.08 -21.01
CA THR A 19 -0.49 -3.47 -20.60
C THR A 19 0.29 -3.51 -19.29
N LYS A 20 1.29 -2.63 -19.12
CA LYS A 20 2.03 -2.50 -17.86
C LYS A 20 1.12 -2.05 -16.72
N ARG A 21 0.30 -1.04 -16.96
CA ARG A 21 -0.63 -0.52 -15.96
C ARG A 21 -1.65 -1.57 -15.50
N THR A 22 -2.25 -2.31 -16.42
CA THR A 22 -3.19 -3.40 -16.09
C THR A 22 -2.47 -4.49 -15.30
N THR A 23 -1.31 -4.95 -15.76
CA THR A 23 -0.52 -6.00 -15.08
C THR A 23 -0.14 -5.60 -13.65
N ALA A 24 0.28 -4.34 -13.46
CA ALA A 24 0.63 -3.80 -12.16
C ALA A 24 -0.61 -3.71 -11.24
N SER A 25 -1.74 -3.26 -11.78
CA SER A 25 -3.00 -3.16 -11.04
C SER A 25 -3.51 -4.52 -10.60
N ASP A 26 -3.50 -5.52 -11.48
CA ASP A 26 -3.90 -6.89 -11.18
C ASP A 26 -3.00 -7.51 -10.11
N ARG A 27 -1.70 -7.22 -10.16
CA ARG A 27 -0.74 -7.68 -9.15
C ARG A 27 -1.02 -7.03 -7.79
N LEU A 28 -1.28 -5.73 -7.73
CA LEU A 28 -1.68 -5.06 -6.48
C LEU A 28 -3.01 -5.60 -5.94
N LEU A 29 -3.98 -5.87 -6.82
CA LEU A 29 -5.26 -6.46 -6.43
C LEU A 29 -5.07 -7.85 -5.82
N SER A 30 -4.18 -8.68 -6.38
CA SER A 30 -3.86 -10.00 -5.83
C SER A 30 -3.24 -9.93 -4.44
N LEU A 31 -2.49 -8.85 -4.15
CA LEU A 31 -1.84 -8.61 -2.87
C LEU A 31 -2.78 -8.02 -1.82
N GLN A 32 -3.97 -7.54 -2.21
CA GLN A 32 -4.92 -6.91 -1.30
C GLN A 32 -5.43 -7.88 -0.23
N LYS A 33 -5.42 -9.19 -0.50
CA LYS A 33 -5.82 -10.20 0.49
C LYS A 33 -4.68 -10.63 1.41
N ASN A 34 -3.47 -10.09 1.21
CA ASN A 34 -2.32 -10.44 2.01
C ASN A 34 -2.17 -9.47 3.19
N HIS A 35 -2.65 -9.89 4.36
CA HIS A 35 -2.64 -9.07 5.58
C HIS A 35 -1.23 -8.61 5.96
N ALA A 36 -0.24 -9.51 5.86
CA ALA A 36 1.15 -9.19 6.18
C ALA A 36 1.71 -8.10 5.25
N PHE A 37 1.31 -8.10 3.97
CA PHE A 37 1.68 -7.03 3.05
C PHE A 37 1.04 -5.71 3.44
N ILE A 38 -0.26 -5.70 3.76
CA ILE A 38 -0.98 -4.48 4.15
C ILE A 38 -0.39 -3.87 5.43
N LEU A 39 -0.12 -4.69 6.45
CA LEU A 39 0.49 -4.27 7.70
C LEU A 39 1.91 -3.71 7.51
N HIS A 40 2.62 -4.14 6.47
CA HIS A 40 3.96 -3.65 6.17
C HIS A 40 3.97 -2.31 5.41
N LEU A 41 2.89 -1.94 4.70
CA LEU A 41 2.86 -0.71 3.88
C LEU A 41 3.19 0.58 4.63
N PRO A 42 2.64 0.83 5.85
CA PRO A 42 2.90 2.07 6.58
C PRO A 42 4.36 2.29 6.97
N THR A 43 5.12 1.20 7.15
CA THR A 43 6.53 1.23 7.57
C THR A 43 7.50 1.00 6.41
N SER A 44 7.00 0.87 5.18
CA SER A 44 7.80 0.61 3.98
C SER A 44 7.50 1.60 2.86
N PHE A 45 6.63 1.25 1.91
CA PHE A 45 6.38 2.02 0.69
C PHE A 45 5.70 3.37 0.95
N MET A 46 4.95 3.51 2.05
CA MET A 46 4.41 4.81 2.48
C MET A 46 5.48 5.75 3.06
N GLN A 47 6.69 5.24 3.32
CA GLN A 47 7.86 6.00 3.73
C GLN A 47 8.94 6.02 2.64
N ASP A 48 8.59 5.65 1.40
CA ASP A 48 9.53 5.68 0.28
C ASP A 48 10.03 7.11 0.02
N THR A 49 11.28 7.20 -0.41
CA THR A 49 11.91 8.45 -0.86
C THR A 49 11.24 9.06 -2.08
N ASP A 50 10.61 8.23 -2.91
CA ASP A 50 9.85 8.64 -4.08
C ASP A 50 8.42 9.01 -3.71
N GLN A 51 8.07 10.27 -3.93
CA GLN A 51 6.75 10.83 -3.63
C GLN A 51 5.62 10.13 -4.39
N SER A 52 5.89 9.64 -5.61
CA SER A 52 4.89 8.92 -6.40
C SER A 52 4.58 7.58 -5.74
N VAL A 53 5.62 6.82 -5.37
CA VAL A 53 5.48 5.54 -4.68
C VAL A 53 4.75 5.73 -3.36
N LYS A 54 5.18 6.72 -2.55
CA LYS A 54 4.55 7.07 -1.28
C LYS A 54 3.05 7.31 -1.42
N ARG A 55 2.64 8.15 -2.37
CA ARG A 55 1.22 8.49 -2.60
C ARG A 55 0.41 7.30 -3.08
N ILE A 56 0.92 6.54 -4.05
CA ILE A 56 0.21 5.37 -4.59
C ILE A 56 0.09 4.30 -3.51
N ALA A 57 1.15 4.05 -2.74
CA ALA A 57 1.12 3.10 -1.63
C ALA A 57 0.11 3.50 -0.55
N ALA A 58 0.03 4.79 -0.19
CA ALA A 58 -0.96 5.30 0.77
C ALA A 58 -2.40 5.16 0.24
N LEU A 59 -2.64 5.44 -1.04
CA LEU A 59 -3.95 5.23 -1.68
C LEU A 59 -4.32 3.75 -1.71
N TYR A 60 -3.39 2.89 -2.09
CA TYR A 60 -3.57 1.44 -2.10
C TYR A 60 -3.86 0.91 -0.70
N PHE A 61 -3.12 1.35 0.31
CA PHE A 61 -3.33 0.99 1.72
C PHE A 61 -4.73 1.38 2.19
N LYS A 62 -5.15 2.62 1.94
CA LYS A 62 -6.49 3.12 2.28
C LYS A 62 -7.59 2.26 1.66
N ASN A 63 -7.47 1.95 0.37
CA ASN A 63 -8.44 1.13 -0.35
C ASN A 63 -8.45 -0.30 0.21
N SER A 64 -7.27 -0.87 0.46
CA SER A 64 -7.12 -2.22 0.99
C SER A 64 -7.77 -2.36 2.37
N ILE A 65 -7.51 -1.41 3.29
CA ILE A 65 -8.20 -1.38 4.59
C ILE A 65 -9.71 -1.25 4.41
N SER A 66 -10.17 -0.33 3.55
CA SER A 66 -11.61 -0.10 3.39
C SER A 66 -12.38 -1.36 2.97
N HIS A 67 -11.72 -2.26 2.22
CA HIS A 67 -12.29 -3.53 1.77
C HIS A 67 -12.06 -4.69 2.71
N GLU A 68 -10.88 -4.78 3.33
CA GLU A 68 -10.43 -5.96 4.06
C GLU A 68 -10.40 -5.76 5.58
N PHE A 69 -10.68 -4.57 6.13
CA PHE A 69 -10.52 -4.31 7.58
C PHE A 69 -11.21 -5.35 8.48
N ALA A 70 -12.40 -5.81 8.10
CA ALA A 70 -13.15 -6.80 8.85
C ALA A 70 -12.55 -8.22 8.79
N SER A 71 -11.67 -8.53 7.84
CA SER A 71 -11.00 -9.83 7.73
C SER A 71 -9.75 -9.92 8.64
N PHE A 72 -9.20 -8.80 9.08
CA PHE A 72 -8.09 -8.76 10.04
C PHE A 72 -8.54 -9.17 11.45
N SER A 73 -7.61 -9.79 12.19
CA SER A 73 -7.77 -10.05 13.62
C SER A 73 -7.84 -8.74 14.43
N PRO A 74 -8.40 -8.75 15.65
CA PRO A 74 -8.46 -7.54 16.49
C PRO A 74 -7.10 -6.90 16.73
N GLU A 75 -6.04 -7.71 16.92
CA GLU A 75 -4.67 -7.22 17.13
C GLU A 75 -4.11 -6.53 15.88
N GLU A 76 -4.39 -7.06 14.70
CA GLU A 76 -3.99 -6.45 13.44
C GLU A 76 -4.78 -5.16 13.16
N GLN A 77 -6.07 -5.14 13.52
CA GLN A 77 -6.90 -3.92 13.42
C GLN A 77 -6.32 -2.79 14.28
N ASP A 78 -5.92 -3.08 15.53
CA ASP A 78 -5.27 -2.11 16.41
C ASP A 78 -3.95 -1.59 15.82
N GLN A 79 -3.14 -2.48 15.23
CA GLN A 79 -1.91 -2.08 14.53
C GLN A 79 -2.18 -1.15 13.35
N LEU A 80 -3.18 -1.47 12.53
CA LEU A 80 -3.58 -0.64 11.38
C LEU A 80 -4.07 0.73 11.83
N LEU A 81 -4.90 0.79 12.87
CA LEU A 81 -5.38 2.05 13.43
C LEU A 81 -4.22 2.91 13.94
N ASN A 82 -3.30 2.32 14.71
CA ASN A 82 -2.10 3.03 15.19
C ASN A 82 -1.24 3.56 14.03
N ALA A 83 -1.05 2.76 12.98
CA ALA A 83 -0.30 3.16 11.80
C ALA A 83 -0.97 4.31 11.02
N VAL A 84 -2.30 4.35 10.99
CA VAL A 84 -3.07 5.47 10.40
C VAL A 84 -2.90 6.74 11.25
N PHE A 85 -3.05 6.65 12.58
CA PHE A 85 -2.91 7.82 13.47
C PHE A 85 -1.53 8.46 13.43
N ILE A 86 -0.47 7.67 13.33
CA ILE A 86 0.91 8.17 13.21
C ILE A 86 1.08 8.97 11.90
N ASN A 87 0.52 8.49 10.78
CA ASN A 87 0.66 9.17 9.48
C ASN A 87 -0.21 10.43 9.34
N ILE A 88 -1.34 10.55 10.06
CA ILE A 88 -2.17 11.79 10.05
C ILE A 88 -1.47 12.93 10.82
N SER A 89 -0.58 12.58 11.76
CA SER A 89 0.13 13.53 12.61
C SER A 89 1.37 14.12 11.94
N ASP A 90 1.74 13.65 10.74
CA ASP A 90 2.87 14.15 9.98
C ASP A 90 2.39 15.18 8.93
N PRO A 91 2.63 16.49 9.15
CA PRO A 91 2.14 17.56 8.27
C PRO A 91 2.87 17.65 6.92
N SER A 92 3.76 16.70 6.61
CA SER A 92 4.59 16.69 5.40
C SER A 92 4.02 15.85 4.24
N LEU A 93 2.81 15.28 4.39
CA LEU A 93 2.06 14.57 3.35
C LEU A 93 1.16 15.49 2.51
#